data_AF-W2SI57-F1
#
_entry.id   AF-W2SI57-F1
#
_cell.length_a   1.000
_cell.length_b   1.000
_cell.length_c   1.000
_cell.angle_alpha   90.00
_cell.angle_beta   90.00
_cell.angle_gamma   90.00
#
_symmetry.space_group_name_H-M   'P 1'
#
loop_
_entity.id
_entity.type
_entity.pdbx_description
1 polymer ?
#
loop_
_entity_poly.entity_id
_entity_poly.type
_entity_poly.pdbx_seq_one_letter_code
_entity_poly.pdbx_strand_id
1 'polypeptide(L)'
;MIINGITKEYVVAHETGHALGFWHTHQRPDRDRHISINWKNVMEEATASFMPFRSMLQAFGIRQVSPRRVPYDYGSLMHYHAVAHAIKVSDFTIVPKELKYVTTMGTEKMAFLDAKVINDIYCPNACVGRSNLRCMAGGYPDPNNCAVCRCPEGLGGADCSLLQPSPCGGELHATDQWQTLNSPAGKDVQDGSRVRFRLSDGEFPCSYGCQSYVEIKHKLDIRLTGFRSCCYRPKEDTVSESNQVFIIYHPNGRTARFSLRYKRQA
;
A
#
# COMPACT_ATOMS: atom_id res chain seq x y z
N MET A 1 12.02 24.57 -7.79
CA MET A 1 12.40 23.34 -7.06
C MET A 1 13.53 23.69 -6.12
N ILE A 2 13.22 24.15 -4.90
CA ILE A 2 14.23 24.50 -3.89
C ILE A 2 14.30 23.32 -2.93
N ILE A 3 15.39 22.56 -2.98
CA ILE A 3 15.70 21.53 -2.00
C ILE A 3 16.69 22.18 -1.03
N ASN A 4 16.19 22.69 0.09
CA ASN A 4 17.03 23.04 1.24
C ASN A 4 16.76 22.03 2.36
N GLY A 5 17.80 21.30 2.75
CA GLY A 5 17.82 20.39 3.89
C GLY A 5 17.74 18.91 3.50
N ILE A 6 18.81 18.17 3.79
CA ILE A 6 18.97 16.70 3.80
C ILE A 6 17.81 15.96 3.10
N THR A 7 17.96 15.67 1.80
CA THR A 7 16.95 14.95 1.04
C THR A 7 16.72 13.57 1.64
N LYS A 8 15.53 13.35 2.19
CA LYS A 8 15.12 12.02 2.65
C LYS A 8 15.01 11.08 1.44
N GLU A 9 15.42 9.82 1.61
CA GLU A 9 15.47 8.82 0.53
C GLU A 9 14.15 8.69 -0.25
N TYR A 10 13.02 8.69 0.46
CA TYR A 10 11.70 8.58 -0.18
C TYR A 10 11.36 9.79 -1.07
N VAL A 11 11.85 10.98 -0.76
CA VAL A 11 11.64 12.17 -1.58
C VAL A 11 12.39 12.00 -2.90
N VAL A 12 13.65 11.54 -2.83
CA VAL A 12 14.43 11.24 -4.03
C VAL A 12 13.73 10.19 -4.88
N ALA A 13 13.22 9.12 -4.26
CA ALA A 13 12.48 8.08 -4.96
C ALA A 13 11.17 8.60 -5.60
N HIS A 14 10.42 9.48 -4.92
CA HIS A 14 9.21 10.10 -5.44
C HIS A 14 9.48 10.99 -6.65
N GLU A 15 10.46 11.89 -6.55
CA GLU A 15 10.86 12.77 -7.65
C GLU A 15 11.49 11.98 -8.82
N THR A 16 12.19 10.89 -8.53
CA THR A 16 12.65 9.95 -9.56
C THR A 16 11.48 9.29 -10.27
N GLY A 17 10.40 8.94 -9.55
CA GLY A 17 9.15 8.47 -10.14
C GLY A 17 8.58 9.48 -11.14
N HIS A 18 8.54 10.78 -10.80
CA HIS A 18 8.15 11.83 -11.72
C HIS A 18 9.05 11.91 -12.96
N ALA A 19 10.36 11.81 -12.79
CA ALA A 19 11.31 11.79 -13.91
C ALA A 19 11.11 10.58 -14.84
N LEU A 20 10.66 9.44 -14.30
CA LEU A 20 10.26 8.24 -15.05
C LEU A 20 8.83 8.34 -15.62
N GLY A 21 8.19 9.51 -15.54
CA GLY A 21 6.87 9.76 -16.15
C GLY A 21 5.67 9.34 -15.29
N PHE A 22 5.86 9.05 -14.01
CA PHE A 22 4.76 8.74 -13.09
C PHE A 22 4.13 10.03 -12.56
N TRP A 23 2.81 10.02 -12.48
CA TRP A 23 2.01 11.10 -11.90
C TRP A 23 1.49 10.68 -10.54
N HIS A 24 0.96 11.65 -9.78
CA HIS A 24 0.40 11.31 -8.49
C HIS A 24 -0.79 10.36 -8.61
N THR A 25 -0.88 9.40 -7.70
CA THR A 25 -1.91 8.34 -7.74
C THR A 25 -3.32 8.94 -7.62
N HIS A 26 -3.49 10.02 -6.84
CA HIS A 26 -4.76 10.74 -6.74
C HIS A 26 -5.12 11.53 -8.01
N GLN A 27 -4.30 11.53 -9.06
CA GLN A 27 -4.61 12.16 -10.35
C GLN A 27 -5.03 11.13 -11.40
N ARG A 28 -5.09 9.83 -11.04
CA ARG A 28 -5.52 8.78 -11.96
C ARG A 28 -6.95 9.02 -12.50
N PRO A 29 -7.25 8.59 -13.73
CA PRO A 29 -8.59 8.75 -14.30
C PRO A 29 -9.70 7.99 -13.57
N ASP A 30 -9.36 6.93 -12.83
CA ASP A 30 -10.29 6.10 -12.06
C ASP A 30 -10.38 6.48 -10.57
N ARG A 31 -9.67 7.53 -10.14
CA ARG A 31 -9.54 7.91 -8.72
C ARG A 31 -10.87 8.09 -7.99
N ASP A 32 -11.92 8.57 -8.66
CA ASP A 32 -13.17 8.95 -7.99
C ASP A 32 -13.95 7.71 -7.50
N ARG A 33 -13.54 6.51 -7.93
CA ARG A 33 -13.98 5.22 -7.39
C ARG A 33 -13.33 4.88 -6.04
N HIS A 34 -12.22 5.52 -5.70
CA HIS A 34 -11.35 5.18 -4.56
C HIS A 34 -11.24 6.33 -3.56
N ILE A 35 -11.28 7.58 -4.01
CA ILE A 35 -11.13 8.77 -3.17
C ILE A 35 -12.21 9.81 -3.50
N SER A 36 -12.37 10.77 -2.60
CA SER A 36 -13.14 12.00 -2.80
C SER A 36 -12.26 13.19 -2.45
N ILE A 37 -12.31 14.25 -3.24
CA ILE A 37 -11.62 15.51 -2.91
C ILE A 37 -12.59 16.43 -2.19
N ASN A 38 -12.23 16.87 -0.98
CA ASN A 38 -12.98 17.90 -0.26
C ASN A 38 -12.45 19.29 -0.63
N TRP A 39 -12.99 19.85 -1.71
CA TRP A 39 -12.57 21.14 -2.25
C TRP A 39 -12.69 22.30 -1.25
N LYS A 40 -13.60 22.22 -0.26
CA LYS A 40 -13.73 23.25 0.79
C LYS A 40 -12.51 23.34 1.70
N ASN A 41 -11.74 22.26 1.77
CA ASN A 41 -10.56 22.17 2.61
C ASN A 41 -9.27 22.42 1.81
N VAL A 42 -9.34 22.49 0.47
CA VAL A 42 -8.17 22.66 -0.41
C VAL A 42 -7.84 24.15 -0.52
N MET A 43 -6.56 24.51 -0.35
CA MET A 43 -6.07 25.86 -0.61
C MET A 43 -6.35 26.25 -2.08
N GLU A 44 -6.83 27.47 -2.30
CA GLU A 44 -7.28 27.92 -3.63
C GLU A 44 -6.18 27.81 -4.69
N GLU A 45 -4.96 28.19 -4.32
CA GLU A 45 -3.75 28.11 -5.14
C GLU A 45 -3.31 26.67 -5.49
N ALA A 46 -3.78 25.67 -4.75
CA ALA A 46 -3.42 24.26 -4.93
C ALA A 46 -4.47 23.46 -5.71
N THR A 47 -5.60 24.05 -6.09
CA THR A 47 -6.72 23.37 -6.76
C THR A 47 -6.30 22.62 -8.03
N ALA A 48 -5.38 23.19 -8.82
CA ALA A 48 -4.83 22.56 -10.02
C ALA A 48 -4.10 21.24 -9.73
N SER A 49 -3.43 21.11 -8.58
CA SER A 49 -2.71 19.90 -8.16
C SER A 49 -3.64 18.71 -7.91
N PHE A 50 -4.94 18.96 -7.71
CA PHE A 50 -5.96 17.93 -7.53
C PHE A 50 -6.72 17.60 -8.81
N MET A 51 -6.42 18.21 -9.95
CA MET A 51 -7.10 17.88 -11.20
C MET A 51 -6.67 16.51 -11.74
N PRO A 52 -7.58 15.70 -12.33
CA PRO A 52 -7.19 14.42 -12.92
C PRO A 52 -6.23 14.65 -14.08
N PHE A 53 -5.21 13.81 -14.21
CA PHE A 53 -4.22 13.94 -15.27
C PHE A 53 -4.83 13.79 -16.68
N ARG A 54 -5.88 12.98 -16.82
CA ARG A 54 -6.64 12.89 -18.08
C ARG A 54 -7.22 14.23 -18.50
N SER A 55 -7.69 15.05 -17.57
CA SER A 55 -8.24 16.37 -17.89
C SER A 55 -7.15 17.28 -18.48
N MET A 56 -5.92 17.18 -17.98
CA MET A 56 -4.77 17.93 -18.53
C MET A 56 -4.36 17.39 -19.91
N LEU A 57 -4.11 16.08 -20.04
CA LEU A 57 -3.70 15.51 -21.33
C LEU A 57 -4.75 15.65 -22.44
N GLN A 58 -6.04 15.50 -22.10
CA GLN A 58 -7.13 15.69 -23.05
C GLN A 58 -7.21 17.15 -23.52
N ALA A 59 -6.95 18.12 -22.64
CA ALA A 59 -6.83 19.53 -23.03
C ALA A 59 -5.68 19.76 -24.04
N PHE A 60 -4.61 18.95 -23.97
CA PHE A 60 -3.49 18.99 -24.92
C PHE A 60 -3.59 17.96 -26.07
N GLY A 61 -4.71 17.26 -26.22
CA GLY A 61 -4.91 16.27 -27.30
C GLY A 61 -4.08 14.98 -27.18
N ILE A 62 -3.46 14.72 -26.03
CA ILE A 62 -2.59 13.56 -25.80
C ILE A 62 -3.44 12.38 -25.31
N ARG A 63 -3.41 11.25 -26.04
CA ARG A 63 -4.08 10.01 -25.62
C ARG A 63 -3.25 9.31 -24.56
N GLN A 64 -3.90 8.83 -23.50
CA GLN A 64 -3.24 8.03 -22.46
C GLN A 64 -2.75 6.70 -23.04
N VAL A 65 -1.44 6.45 -22.96
CA VAL A 65 -0.82 5.20 -23.39
C VAL A 65 -0.27 4.47 -22.17
N SER A 66 -1.14 3.81 -21.41
CA SER A 66 -0.72 2.64 -20.65
C SER A 66 -1.77 1.55 -20.79
N PRO A 67 -1.49 0.46 -21.53
CA PRO A 67 -2.35 -0.72 -21.56
C PRO A 67 -2.28 -1.52 -20.26
N ARG A 68 -1.36 -1.19 -19.34
CA ARG A 68 -1.10 -1.95 -18.11
C ARG A 68 -1.95 -1.39 -16.97
N ARG A 69 -3.11 -2.00 -16.76
CA ARG A 69 -4.02 -1.65 -15.65
C ARG A 69 -3.53 -2.27 -14.35
N VAL A 70 -2.77 -1.52 -13.55
CA VAL A 70 -2.59 -1.85 -12.14
C VAL A 70 -3.75 -1.30 -11.31
N PRO A 71 -4.18 -2.01 -10.24
CA PRO A 71 -5.24 -1.54 -9.37
C PRO A 71 -4.84 -0.22 -8.67
N TYR A 72 -5.81 0.49 -8.11
CA TYR A 72 -5.55 1.72 -7.35
C TYR A 72 -4.95 1.37 -6.00
N ASP A 73 -3.69 1.76 -5.78
CA ASP A 73 -2.98 1.49 -4.54
C ASP A 73 -2.92 2.75 -3.67
N TYR A 74 -3.61 2.75 -2.54
CA TYR A 74 -3.56 3.85 -1.57
C TYR A 74 -2.16 4.01 -0.98
N GLY A 75 -1.36 2.94 -0.95
CA GLY A 75 -0.01 2.93 -0.39
C GLY A 75 1.09 3.22 -1.41
N SER A 76 0.75 3.67 -2.62
CA SER A 76 1.76 4.10 -3.59
C SER A 76 2.57 5.29 -3.05
N LEU A 77 3.88 5.29 -3.32
CA LEU A 77 4.79 6.39 -3.02
C LEU A 77 4.38 7.69 -3.73
N MET A 78 3.66 7.56 -4.85
CA MET A 78 3.13 8.67 -5.63
C MET A 78 1.77 9.15 -5.11
N HIS A 79 1.24 8.61 -4.01
CA HIS A 79 -0.03 9.05 -3.45
C HIS A 79 0.18 10.15 -2.40
N TYR A 80 -0.52 11.30 -2.54
CA TYR A 80 -0.55 12.33 -1.51
C TYR A 80 -1.13 11.83 -0.18
N HIS A 81 -0.67 12.38 0.94
CA HIS A 81 -1.32 12.16 2.24
C HIS A 81 -2.69 12.84 2.30
N ALA A 82 -3.55 12.40 3.24
CA ALA A 82 -4.95 12.83 3.34
C ALA A 82 -5.18 14.34 3.56
N VAL A 83 -4.21 15.05 4.17
CA VAL A 83 -4.27 16.50 4.46
C VAL A 83 -3.44 17.36 3.49
N ALA A 84 -3.02 16.82 2.35
CA ALA A 84 -2.16 17.55 1.42
C ALA A 84 -2.84 18.85 0.98
N HIS A 85 -2.09 19.95 1.00
CA HIS A 85 -2.59 21.29 0.64
C HIS A 85 -3.88 21.73 1.36
N ALA A 86 -4.07 21.29 2.61
CA ALA A 86 -5.23 21.70 3.40
C ALA A 86 -5.09 23.15 3.90
N ILE A 87 -6.20 23.90 3.90
CA ILE A 87 -6.29 25.24 4.52
C ILE A 87 -5.94 25.17 6.02
N LYS A 88 -6.40 24.10 6.68
CA LYS A 88 -6.04 23.78 8.07
C LYS A 88 -5.35 22.43 8.10
N VAL A 89 -4.23 22.33 8.80
CA VAL A 89 -3.39 21.12 8.86
C VAL A 89 -4.10 19.87 9.38
N SER A 90 -5.25 20.03 10.03
CA SER A 90 -6.10 18.94 10.56
C SER A 90 -7.14 18.42 9.56
N ASP A 91 -7.38 19.14 8.46
CA ASP A 91 -8.56 18.94 7.64
C ASP A 91 -8.22 18.06 6.43
N PHE A 92 -8.99 16.98 6.24
CA PHE A 92 -8.77 16.08 5.11
C PHE A 92 -9.18 16.76 3.79
N THR A 93 -8.25 16.83 2.85
CA THR A 93 -8.47 17.23 1.46
C THR A 93 -8.76 16.02 0.58
N ILE A 94 -8.11 14.88 0.86
CA ILE A 94 -8.33 13.60 0.18
C ILE A 94 -8.94 12.61 1.17
N VAL A 95 -10.17 12.18 0.89
CA VAL A 95 -10.90 11.23 1.73
C VAL A 95 -11.07 9.90 0.97
N PRO A 96 -10.48 8.79 1.44
CA PRO A 96 -10.67 7.50 0.80
C PRO A 96 -12.09 7.01 1.01
N LYS A 97 -12.66 6.32 0.03
CA LYS A 97 -13.99 5.71 0.14
C LYS A 97 -14.00 4.63 1.22
N GLU A 98 -12.88 3.93 1.40
CA GLU A 98 -12.63 3.04 2.52
C GLU A 98 -11.80 3.77 3.60
N LEU A 99 -12.46 4.33 4.62
CA LEU A 99 -11.82 5.21 5.63
C LEU A 99 -10.61 4.59 6.34
N LYS A 100 -10.53 3.26 6.44
CA LYS A 100 -9.38 2.56 7.02
C LYS A 100 -8.05 2.83 6.29
N TYR A 101 -8.09 3.27 5.03
CA TYR A 101 -6.90 3.60 4.24
C TYR A 101 -6.41 5.04 4.42
N VAL A 102 -7.07 5.86 5.27
CA VAL A 102 -6.70 7.29 5.42
C VAL A 102 -5.25 7.48 5.82
N THR A 103 -4.73 6.57 6.64
CA THR A 103 -3.36 6.54 7.16
C THR A 103 -2.39 5.74 6.30
N THR A 104 -2.88 5.00 5.30
CA THR A 104 -2.04 4.32 4.31
C THR A 104 -1.46 5.31 3.29
N MET A 105 -2.24 6.34 2.95
CA MET A 105 -1.88 7.35 1.95
C MET A 105 -0.74 8.25 2.43
N GLY A 106 0.15 8.64 1.50
CA GLY A 106 1.31 9.49 1.79
C GLY A 106 2.46 8.76 2.46
N THR A 107 2.62 7.47 2.18
CA THR A 107 3.72 6.68 2.72
C THR A 107 5.09 7.15 2.20
N GLU A 108 6.11 6.95 3.04
CA GLU A 108 7.52 7.20 2.72
C GLU A 108 8.20 5.94 2.13
N LYS A 109 7.44 4.91 1.70
CA LYS A 109 7.98 3.64 1.18
C LYS A 109 7.42 3.34 -0.21
N MET A 110 8.28 2.91 -1.12
CA MET A 110 7.88 2.43 -2.45
C MET A 110 6.98 1.19 -2.33
N ALA A 111 5.79 1.25 -2.94
CA ALA A 111 4.89 0.10 -2.96
C ALA A 111 5.39 -0.96 -3.96
N PHE A 112 4.94 -2.20 -3.75
CA PHE A 112 5.25 -3.29 -4.68
C PHE A 112 4.78 -2.98 -6.10
N LEU A 113 3.59 -2.39 -6.25
CA LEU A 113 3.03 -2.03 -7.55
C LEU A 113 3.78 -0.87 -8.22
N ASP A 114 4.35 0.08 -7.46
CA ASP A 114 5.18 1.15 -8.02
C ASP A 114 6.42 0.54 -8.72
N ALA A 115 7.16 -0.28 -7.98
CA ALA A 115 8.33 -0.98 -8.51
C ALA A 115 7.97 -1.91 -9.67
N LYS A 116 6.83 -2.61 -9.56
CA LYS A 116 6.35 -3.50 -10.62
C LYS A 116 6.11 -2.73 -11.93
N VAL A 117 5.39 -1.61 -11.90
CA VAL A 117 5.08 -0.85 -13.12
C VAL A 117 6.35 -0.30 -13.74
N ILE A 118 7.30 0.19 -12.93
CA ILE A 118 8.61 0.65 -13.40
C ILE A 118 9.33 -0.49 -14.13
N ASN A 119 9.48 -1.66 -13.51
CA ASN A 119 10.19 -2.79 -14.11
C ASN A 119 9.46 -3.36 -15.34
N ASP A 120 8.14 -3.37 -15.32
CA ASP A 120 7.30 -3.78 -16.43
C ASP A 120 7.54 -2.89 -17.67
N ILE A 121 7.75 -1.58 -17.49
CA ILE A 121 8.00 -0.61 -18.57
C ILE A 121 9.47 -0.61 -19.01
N TYR A 122 10.39 -0.52 -18.06
CA TYR A 122 11.81 -0.25 -18.32
C TYR A 122 12.69 -1.50 -18.37
N CYS A 123 12.21 -2.64 -17.84
CA CYS A 123 12.93 -3.91 -17.83
C CYS A 123 12.17 -5.10 -18.45
N PRO A 124 11.34 -4.92 -19.51
CA PRO A 124 10.40 -5.96 -19.96
C PRO A 124 11.07 -7.25 -20.43
N ASN A 125 12.32 -7.17 -20.90
CA ASN A 125 13.05 -8.29 -21.46
C ASN A 125 14.28 -8.69 -20.62
N ALA A 126 14.44 -8.16 -19.41
CA ALA A 126 15.65 -8.37 -18.60
C ALA A 126 15.96 -9.87 -18.33
N CYS A 127 14.91 -10.70 -18.27
CA CYS A 127 15.03 -12.13 -17.97
C CYS A 127 14.68 -13.06 -19.13
N VAL A 128 14.42 -12.54 -20.32
CA VAL A 128 14.13 -13.37 -21.50
C VAL A 128 15.34 -14.27 -21.82
N GLY A 129 15.11 -15.58 -21.90
CA GLY A 129 16.16 -16.57 -22.18
C GLY A 129 17.11 -16.88 -21.03
N ARG A 130 16.94 -16.24 -19.86
CA ARG A 130 17.80 -16.45 -18.68
C ARG A 130 17.17 -17.34 -17.61
N SER A 131 15.84 -17.43 -17.58
CA SER A 131 15.11 -18.19 -16.58
C SER A 131 13.69 -18.48 -17.05
N ASN A 132 13.17 -19.64 -16.64
CA ASN A 132 11.76 -20.03 -16.79
C ASN A 132 11.00 -19.91 -15.46
N LEU A 133 11.57 -19.20 -14.48
CA LEU A 133 10.99 -19.03 -13.16
C LEU A 133 9.61 -18.36 -13.28
N ARG A 134 8.59 -19.05 -12.76
CA ARG A 134 7.23 -18.55 -12.70
C ARG A 134 6.98 -17.94 -11.33
N CYS A 135 6.79 -16.62 -11.29
CA CYS A 135 6.46 -15.93 -10.06
C CYS A 135 4.98 -16.10 -9.71
N MET A 136 4.73 -16.52 -8.47
CA MET A 136 3.41 -16.73 -7.89
C MET A 136 2.86 -15.42 -7.30
N ALA A 137 1.55 -15.45 -6.99
CA ALA A 137 0.86 -14.39 -6.28
C ALA A 137 1.01 -12.97 -6.88
N GLY A 138 1.24 -12.91 -8.20
CA GLY A 138 1.41 -11.64 -8.93
C GLY A 138 2.80 -11.01 -8.79
N GLY A 139 3.78 -11.75 -8.27
CA GLY A 139 5.21 -11.43 -8.35
C GLY A 139 5.73 -11.30 -9.78
N TYR A 140 6.97 -10.83 -9.93
CA TYR A 140 7.65 -10.74 -11.23
C TYR A 140 9.15 -11.06 -11.09
N PRO A 141 9.82 -11.57 -12.14
CA PRO A 141 11.24 -11.91 -12.07
C PRO A 141 12.06 -10.67 -11.70
N ASP A 142 13.05 -10.82 -10.83
CA ASP A 142 13.97 -9.73 -10.51
C ASP A 142 14.84 -9.43 -11.75
N PRO A 143 14.78 -8.21 -12.31
CA PRO A 143 15.58 -7.84 -13.49
C PRO A 143 17.09 -7.96 -13.29
N ASN A 144 17.56 -7.87 -12.04
CA ASN A 144 18.97 -7.99 -11.67
C ASN A 144 19.36 -9.43 -11.31
N ASN A 145 18.39 -10.30 -11.03
CA ASN A 145 18.63 -11.71 -10.72
C ASN A 145 17.44 -12.59 -11.13
N CYS A 146 17.48 -13.09 -12.37
CA CYS A 146 16.38 -13.88 -12.95
C CYS A 146 16.12 -15.24 -12.27
N ALA A 147 16.93 -15.65 -11.30
CA ALA A 147 16.71 -16.85 -10.50
C ALA A 147 15.79 -16.61 -9.28
N VAL A 148 15.39 -15.36 -9.00
CA VAL A 148 14.48 -15.01 -7.91
C VAL A 148 13.42 -14.03 -8.39
N CYS A 149 12.23 -14.10 -7.78
CA CYS A 149 11.14 -13.17 -8.00
C CYS A 149 11.16 -12.03 -6.99
N ARG A 150 10.72 -10.85 -7.44
CA ARG A 150 10.25 -9.77 -6.57
C ARG A 150 8.81 -10.09 -6.15
N CYS A 151 8.62 -10.23 -4.84
CA CYS A 151 7.37 -10.68 -4.25
C CYS A 151 6.56 -9.53 -3.63
N PRO A 152 5.22 -9.63 -3.64
CA PRO A 152 4.39 -8.78 -2.80
C PRO A 152 4.80 -8.87 -1.34
N GLU A 153 4.68 -7.77 -0.63
CA GLU A 153 5.09 -7.69 0.79
C GLU A 153 4.34 -8.72 1.64
N GLY A 154 5.08 -9.47 2.47
CA GLY A 154 4.57 -10.62 3.23
C GLY A 154 4.86 -11.99 2.58
N LEU A 155 5.25 -12.02 1.30
CA LEU A 155 5.68 -13.23 0.59
C LEU A 155 7.17 -13.21 0.25
N GLY A 156 7.73 -14.40 0.05
CA GLY A 156 9.13 -14.63 -0.25
C GLY A 156 9.38 -16.00 -0.90
N GLY A 157 10.62 -16.47 -0.81
CA GLY A 157 11.09 -17.62 -1.59
C GLY A 157 11.48 -17.23 -3.02
N ALA A 158 12.01 -18.20 -3.77
CA ALA A 158 12.46 -17.94 -5.14
C ALA A 158 11.32 -17.50 -6.05
N ASP A 159 10.11 -18.04 -5.84
CA ASP A 159 8.95 -17.87 -6.71
C ASP A 159 7.76 -17.15 -6.04
N CYS A 160 7.93 -16.57 -4.85
CA CYS A 160 6.85 -15.95 -4.07
C CYS A 160 5.78 -16.90 -3.55
N SER A 161 6.05 -18.21 -3.47
CA SER A 161 5.12 -19.20 -2.90
C SER A 161 5.20 -19.30 -1.38
N LEU A 162 6.28 -18.82 -0.78
CA LEU A 162 6.53 -18.94 0.66
C LEU A 162 6.19 -17.64 1.39
N LEU A 163 5.98 -17.72 2.69
CA LEU A 163 5.94 -16.53 3.54
C LEU A 163 7.33 -15.89 3.61
N GLN A 164 7.35 -14.56 3.66
CA GLN A 164 8.58 -13.81 3.84
C GLN A 164 9.21 -14.18 5.21
N PRO A 165 10.47 -14.61 5.26
CA PRO A 165 11.12 -14.92 6.53
C PRO A 165 11.19 -13.70 7.45
N SER A 166 10.87 -13.90 8.73
CA SER A 166 10.91 -12.84 9.75
C SER A 166 11.34 -13.43 11.10
N PRO A 167 12.06 -12.66 11.95
CA PRO A 167 12.42 -13.09 13.31
C PRO A 167 11.20 -13.24 14.24
N CYS A 168 10.04 -12.72 13.85
CA CYS A 168 8.77 -12.91 14.52
C CYS A 168 7.64 -13.15 13.49
N GLY A 169 6.60 -13.89 13.88
CA GLY A 169 5.53 -14.31 12.97
C GLY A 169 5.53 -15.83 12.73
N GLY A 170 4.66 -16.30 11.84
CA GLY A 170 4.43 -17.71 11.50
C GLY A 170 2.94 -18.06 11.44
N GLU A 171 2.49 -19.11 10.77
CA GLU A 171 1.05 -19.33 10.48
C GLU A 171 0.17 -19.71 11.71
N LEU A 172 -1.13 -19.37 11.66
CA LEU A 172 -2.20 -19.59 12.65
C LEU A 172 -3.47 -19.96 11.93
N HIS A 173 -4.34 -20.76 12.52
CA HIS A 173 -5.60 -21.11 11.90
C HIS A 173 -6.78 -20.38 12.53
N ALA A 174 -7.61 -19.75 11.71
CA ALA A 174 -8.84 -19.10 12.14
C ALA A 174 -9.92 -20.14 12.41
N THR A 175 -10.46 -20.16 13.63
CA THR A 175 -11.56 -21.04 14.04
C THR A 175 -12.88 -20.28 14.05
N ASP A 176 -14.02 -20.96 14.27
CA ASP A 176 -15.32 -20.29 14.40
C ASP A 176 -15.43 -19.40 15.66
N GLN A 177 -14.50 -19.58 16.61
CA GLN A 177 -14.41 -18.81 17.84
C GLN A 177 -13.43 -17.65 17.69
N TRP A 178 -13.68 -16.57 18.44
CA TRP A 178 -12.78 -15.42 18.47
C TRP A 178 -11.44 -15.80 19.11
N GLN A 179 -10.36 -15.62 18.35
CA GLN A 179 -8.98 -15.73 18.80
C GLN A 179 -8.35 -14.33 18.85
N THR A 180 -7.30 -14.18 19.66
CA THR A 180 -6.58 -12.90 19.84
C THR A 180 -5.11 -13.08 19.50
N LEU A 181 -4.60 -12.18 18.68
CA LEU A 181 -3.20 -12.02 18.31
C LEU A 181 -2.64 -10.78 19.02
N ASN A 182 -1.52 -10.91 19.76
CA ASN A 182 -0.85 -9.80 20.43
C ASN A 182 0.60 -9.68 19.94
N SER A 183 1.06 -8.51 19.50
CA SER A 183 2.47 -8.27 19.12
C SER A 183 3.27 -7.69 20.31
N PRO A 184 4.55 -8.08 20.54
CA PRO A 184 5.49 -8.78 19.65
C PRO A 184 5.48 -10.31 19.73
N ALA A 185 4.56 -10.91 20.49
CA ALA A 185 4.45 -12.37 20.62
C ALA A 185 3.21 -12.89 19.90
N GLY A 186 3.30 -12.98 18.57
CA GLY A 186 2.12 -13.26 17.77
C GLY A 186 2.43 -13.82 16.38
N LYS A 187 1.69 -14.86 16.02
CA LYS A 187 1.77 -15.65 14.78
C LYS A 187 0.73 -15.10 13.75
N ASP A 188 1.01 -15.15 12.45
CA ASP A 188 0.16 -14.87 11.25
C ASP A 188 -1.05 -15.78 11.11
N VAL A 189 -2.07 -15.53 10.25
CA VAL A 189 -3.30 -16.36 10.14
C VAL A 189 -3.55 -16.91 8.71
N GLN A 190 -3.73 -18.24 8.55
CA GLN A 190 -4.24 -18.99 7.39
C GLN A 190 -5.41 -19.93 7.77
N ASP A 191 -6.55 -19.85 7.11
CA ASP A 191 -7.51 -20.99 7.02
C ASP A 191 -8.24 -20.94 5.67
N GLY A 192 -8.82 -22.05 5.22
CA GLY A 192 -9.50 -22.20 3.92
C GLY A 192 -10.76 -21.33 3.71
N SER A 193 -11.14 -20.48 4.67
CA SER A 193 -12.33 -19.64 4.65
C SER A 193 -12.00 -18.16 4.87
N ARG A 194 -12.89 -17.25 4.45
CA ARG A 194 -12.72 -15.80 4.73
C ARG A 194 -12.57 -15.57 6.23
N VAL A 195 -11.81 -14.55 6.60
CA VAL A 195 -11.47 -14.21 7.98
C VAL A 195 -12.16 -12.90 8.35
N ARG A 196 -12.91 -12.91 9.45
CA ARG A 196 -13.41 -11.70 10.10
C ARG A 196 -12.41 -11.27 11.16
N PHE A 197 -11.98 -10.02 11.15
CA PHE A 197 -11.00 -9.51 12.10
C PHE A 197 -11.31 -8.08 12.56
N ARG A 198 -10.77 -7.73 13.73
CA ARG A 198 -10.88 -6.41 14.34
C ARG A 198 -9.58 -6.05 15.05
N LEU A 199 -9.02 -4.90 14.70
CA LEU A 199 -7.90 -4.32 15.44
C LEU A 199 -8.44 -3.77 16.77
N SER A 200 -8.03 -4.38 17.87
CA SER A 200 -8.58 -4.13 19.22
C SER A 200 -7.78 -3.08 19.97
N ASP A 201 -6.46 -3.15 19.91
CA ASP A 201 -5.58 -2.16 20.54
C ASP A 201 -4.32 -1.96 19.70
N GLY A 202 -3.68 -0.79 19.83
CA GLY A 202 -2.39 -0.57 19.21
C GLY A 202 -1.74 0.75 19.57
N GLU A 203 -0.51 0.68 20.09
CA GLU A 203 0.31 1.83 20.42
C GLU A 203 1.25 2.09 19.23
N PHE A 204 0.88 3.04 18.36
CA PHE A 204 1.82 3.54 17.36
C PHE A 204 1.80 5.07 17.34
N PRO A 205 2.95 5.73 17.11
CA PRO A 205 3.00 7.16 16.96
C PRO A 205 2.19 7.65 15.75
N CYS A 206 1.41 8.70 15.94
CA CYS A 206 0.68 9.36 14.87
C CYS A 206 1.65 10.07 13.91
N SER A 207 1.62 9.68 12.63
CA SER A 207 2.31 10.37 11.54
C SER A 207 1.56 10.14 10.23
N TYR A 208 1.61 11.09 9.30
CA TYR A 208 1.09 10.88 7.95
C TYR A 208 1.91 9.80 7.24
N GLY A 209 1.24 8.93 6.48
CA GLY A 209 1.88 7.78 5.84
C GLY A 209 2.31 6.65 6.79
N CYS A 210 2.10 6.83 8.10
CA CYS A 210 2.54 5.99 9.21
C CYS A 210 4.00 5.50 9.11
N GLN A 211 4.89 6.01 9.96
CA GLN A 211 6.26 5.48 10.02
C GLN A 211 6.36 4.16 10.79
N SER A 212 5.58 3.99 11.86
CA SER A 212 5.38 2.69 12.55
C SER A 212 3.93 2.28 12.46
N TYR A 213 3.65 1.05 12.06
CA TYR A 213 2.28 0.58 11.82
C TYR A 213 2.14 -0.93 11.87
N VAL A 214 0.89 -1.37 11.96
CA VAL A 214 0.44 -2.67 11.48
C VAL A 214 -0.27 -2.50 10.15
N GLU A 215 0.20 -3.18 9.11
CA GLU A 215 -0.46 -3.28 7.81
C GLU A 215 -1.30 -4.56 7.77
N ILE A 216 -2.55 -4.44 7.31
CA ILE A 216 -3.44 -5.58 7.17
C ILE A 216 -3.88 -5.70 5.70
N LYS A 217 -3.39 -6.73 5.02
CA LYS A 217 -3.80 -7.09 3.66
C LYS A 217 -4.92 -8.12 3.73
N HIS A 218 -6.12 -7.69 3.37
CA HIS A 218 -7.34 -8.51 3.41
C HIS A 218 -8.10 -8.53 2.08
N LYS A 219 -7.58 -7.84 1.06
CA LYS A 219 -8.14 -7.79 -0.29
C LYS A 219 -7.77 -9.05 -1.07
N LEU A 220 -8.52 -9.35 -2.12
CA LEU A 220 -8.24 -10.51 -2.98
C LEU A 220 -6.88 -10.36 -3.69
N ASP A 221 -6.57 -9.15 -4.17
CA ASP A 221 -5.29 -8.85 -4.79
C ASP A 221 -4.24 -8.48 -3.73
N ILE A 222 -3.42 -9.47 -3.36
CA ILE A 222 -2.39 -9.32 -2.34
C ILE A 222 -1.26 -8.35 -2.70
N ARG A 223 -1.15 -7.96 -3.99
CA ARG A 223 -0.13 -7.01 -4.47
C ARG A 223 -0.38 -5.60 -3.93
N LEU A 224 -1.63 -5.28 -3.63
CA LEU A 224 -2.05 -3.99 -3.08
C LEU A 224 -1.51 -3.80 -1.66
N THR A 225 -1.09 -2.58 -1.33
CA THR A 225 -0.81 -2.21 0.06
C THR A 225 -2.08 -2.39 0.90
N GLY A 226 -1.92 -3.05 2.05
CA GLY A 226 -2.98 -3.20 3.03
C GLY A 226 -3.32 -1.87 3.71
N PHE A 227 -4.40 -1.85 4.48
CA PHE A 227 -4.63 -0.65 5.29
C PHE A 227 -3.62 -0.61 6.45
N ARG A 228 -3.05 0.56 6.72
CA ARG A 228 -2.01 0.75 7.74
C ARG A 228 -2.59 1.49 8.92
N SER A 229 -2.53 0.87 10.10
CA SER A 229 -2.99 1.48 11.34
C SER A 229 -1.80 1.94 12.17
N CYS A 230 -1.74 3.24 12.44
CA CYS A 230 -0.86 3.82 13.46
C CYS A 230 -1.62 4.69 14.48
N CYS A 231 -2.48 5.61 14.00
CA CYS A 231 -3.28 6.49 14.86
C CYS A 231 -4.78 6.22 14.78
N TYR A 232 -5.28 6.03 13.55
CA TYR A 232 -6.67 5.75 13.29
C TYR A 232 -6.93 4.25 13.42
N ARG A 233 -7.89 3.89 14.28
CA ARG A 233 -8.34 2.52 14.46
C ARG A 233 -9.72 2.36 13.86
N PRO A 234 -9.90 1.53 12.82
CA PRO A 234 -11.23 1.15 12.38
C PRO A 234 -11.99 0.52 13.55
N LYS A 235 -13.13 1.10 13.92
CA LYS A 235 -13.96 0.57 15.03
C LYS A 235 -14.79 -0.64 14.62
N GLU A 236 -14.88 -0.89 13.31
CA GLU A 236 -15.72 -1.90 12.70
C GLU A 236 -14.94 -3.17 12.38
N ASP A 237 -15.63 -4.31 12.48
CA ASP A 237 -15.13 -5.59 12.02
C ASP A 237 -14.92 -5.53 10.50
N THR A 238 -13.81 -6.09 10.02
CA THR A 238 -13.54 -6.23 8.59
C THR A 238 -13.59 -7.71 8.22
N VAL A 239 -14.21 -8.01 7.07
CA VAL A 239 -14.20 -9.34 6.47
C VAL A 239 -13.21 -9.32 5.31
N SER A 240 -12.31 -10.30 5.26
CA SER A 240 -11.39 -10.46 4.14
C SER A 240 -12.12 -10.87 2.86
N GLU A 241 -11.61 -10.47 1.72
CA GLU A 241 -12.12 -10.85 0.40
C GLU A 241 -11.61 -12.24 -0.02
N SER A 242 -10.44 -12.64 0.48
CA SER A 242 -9.86 -13.98 0.30
C SER A 242 -9.92 -14.79 1.61
N ASN A 243 -9.46 -16.03 1.56
CA ASN A 243 -9.28 -16.90 2.72
C ASN A 243 -7.98 -16.62 3.51
N GLN A 244 -7.19 -15.64 3.10
CA GLN A 244 -5.92 -15.31 3.75
C GLN A 244 -5.90 -13.85 4.17
N VAL A 245 -5.29 -13.56 5.32
CA VAL A 245 -5.04 -12.20 5.79
C VAL A 245 -3.59 -12.10 6.20
N PHE A 246 -2.86 -11.17 5.59
CA PHE A 246 -1.48 -10.88 5.98
C PHE A 246 -1.49 -9.74 6.99
N ILE A 247 -0.80 -9.96 8.10
CA ILE A 247 -0.63 -8.97 9.17
C ILE A 247 0.86 -8.66 9.24
N ILE A 248 1.24 -7.49 8.77
CA ILE A 248 2.64 -7.11 8.63
C ILE A 248 2.94 -6.01 9.64
N TYR A 249 3.93 -6.25 10.49
CA TYR A 249 4.29 -5.38 11.59
C TYR A 249 5.60 -4.64 11.32
N HIS A 250 5.56 -3.30 11.34
CA HIS A 250 6.71 -2.45 11.10
C HIS A 250 6.99 -1.52 12.30
N PRO A 251 7.91 -1.92 13.20
CA PRO A 251 8.38 -1.07 14.28
C PRO A 251 9.49 -0.13 13.77
N ASN A 252 9.26 1.18 13.70
CA ASN A 252 10.30 2.16 13.32
C ASN A 252 11.16 2.55 14.55
N GLY A 253 11.82 1.56 15.17
CA GLY A 253 12.70 1.77 16.33
C GLY A 253 12.02 2.28 17.61
N ARG A 254 10.68 2.32 17.65
CA ARG A 254 9.88 2.72 18.82
C ARG A 254 9.13 1.52 19.38
N THR A 255 8.78 1.57 20.67
CA THR A 255 7.86 0.61 21.27
C THR A 255 6.51 0.74 20.59
N ALA A 256 6.18 -0.26 19.79
CA ALA A 256 4.87 -0.41 19.19
C ALA A 256 4.30 -1.78 19.54
N ARG A 257 2.99 -1.84 19.72
CA ARG A 257 2.26 -3.07 20.03
C ARG A 257 0.91 -3.01 19.34
N PHE A 258 0.33 -4.16 19.06
CA PHE A 258 -1.05 -4.24 18.63
C PHE A 258 -1.70 -5.50 19.16
N SER A 259 -3.02 -5.45 19.31
CA SER A 259 -3.88 -6.58 19.57
C SER A 259 -4.93 -6.67 18.46
N LEU A 260 -5.07 -7.83 17.85
CA LEU A 260 -6.02 -8.09 16.78
C LEU A 260 -6.85 -9.33 17.12
N ARG A 261 -8.16 -9.20 17.05
CA ARG A 261 -9.10 -10.32 17.19
C ARG A 261 -9.46 -10.83 15.82
N TYR A 262 -9.50 -12.14 15.65
CA TYR A 262 -9.87 -12.78 14.38
C TYR A 262 -10.69 -14.04 14.62
N LYS A 263 -11.51 -14.39 13.63
CA LYS A 263 -12.22 -15.66 13.54
C LYS A 263 -12.56 -15.97 12.09
N ARG A 264 -12.94 -17.21 11.83
CA ARG A 264 -13.52 -17.64 10.56
C ARG A 264 -14.85 -16.92 10.32
N GLN A 265 -15.03 -16.44 9.10
CA GLN A 265 -16.31 -15.94 8.61
C GLN A 265 -17.13 -17.13 8.11
N ALA A 266 -18.21 -17.43 8.83
CA ALA A 266 -19.26 -18.34 8.38
C ALA A 266 -19.98 -17.79 7.14
#